data_AF-A0A379WV02-F1
#
_entry.id   AF-A0A379WV02-F1
#
_cell.length_a   1.000
_cell.length_b   1.000
_cell.length_c   1.000
_cell.angle_alpha   90.00
_cell.angle_beta   90.00
_cell.angle_gamma   90.00
#
_symmetry.space_group_name_H-M   'P 1'
#
loop_
_entity.id
_entity.type
_entity.pdbx_description
1 polymer ?
#
loop_
_entity_poly.entity_id
_entity_poly.type
_entity_poly.pdbx_seq_one_letter_code
_entity_poly.pdbx_strand_id
1 'polypeptide(L)'
;MRRHPLKGDRSFYADLTQYITFADDHFVPWWVTLARHNLEKEAPNGVATEMLDEGLERQDLTALNFVTIDSASTEDMDDALYAEELADGRLQLTVAIADPTAWIAEGSKLDNAAKIRAFTNYLPGFNIPMLPRELSDDLCSLRANEVRRRSPVA
;
A
#
# COMPACT_ATOMS: atom_id res chain seq x y z
N MET A 1 -26.64 6.64 -16.84
CA MET A 1 -27.65 7.34 -17.67
C MET A 1 -29.01 6.71 -17.43
N ARG A 2 -30.03 7.50 -17.02
CA ARG A 2 -31.35 6.99 -16.63
C ARG A 2 -32.32 6.91 -17.80
N ARG A 3 -32.23 7.86 -18.74
CA ARG A 3 -33.05 7.89 -19.97
C ARG A 3 -32.18 8.12 -21.19
N HIS A 4 -32.52 7.45 -22.28
CA HIS A 4 -31.78 7.50 -23.54
C HIS A 4 -32.77 7.46 -24.71
N PRO A 5 -32.67 8.35 -25.73
CA PRO A 5 -33.61 8.39 -26.84
C PRO A 5 -33.81 7.05 -27.59
N LEU A 6 -32.74 6.29 -27.81
CA LEU A 6 -32.82 4.91 -28.34
C LEU A 6 -33.70 3.93 -27.55
N LYS A 7 -34.09 4.25 -26.31
CA LYS A 7 -35.02 3.46 -25.48
C LYS A 7 -36.48 3.95 -25.57
N GLY A 8 -36.77 4.92 -26.44
CA GLY A 8 -38.10 5.54 -26.58
C GLY A 8 -38.33 6.75 -25.68
N ASP A 9 -37.30 7.18 -24.93
CA ASP A 9 -37.36 8.41 -24.14
C ASP A 9 -37.28 9.66 -25.02
N ARG A 10 -37.91 10.77 -24.59
CA ARG A 10 -37.88 12.05 -25.34
C ARG A 10 -36.47 12.68 -25.41
N SER A 11 -35.65 12.48 -24.40
CA SER A 11 -34.36 13.15 -24.23
C SER A 11 -33.44 12.34 -23.32
N PHE A 12 -32.16 12.69 -23.33
CA PHE A 12 -31.23 12.24 -22.30
C PHE A 12 -31.61 12.81 -20.93
N TYR A 13 -31.40 12.01 -19.88
CA TYR A 13 -31.62 12.41 -18.50
C TYR A 13 -30.67 11.64 -17.57
N ALA A 14 -30.20 12.33 -16.53
CA ALA A 14 -29.32 11.79 -15.50
C ALA A 14 -29.73 12.33 -14.12
N ASP A 15 -29.48 11.52 -13.09
CA ASP A 15 -29.54 11.95 -11.70
C ASP A 15 -28.13 12.27 -11.23
N LEU A 16 -28.00 13.30 -10.40
CA LEU A 16 -26.76 13.53 -9.65
C LEU A 16 -26.70 12.53 -8.50
N THR A 17 -25.77 11.58 -8.56
CA THR A 17 -25.63 10.52 -7.54
C THR A 17 -24.60 10.85 -6.48
N GLN A 18 -23.65 11.73 -6.79
CA GLN A 18 -22.58 12.12 -5.88
C GLN A 18 -22.11 13.54 -6.22
N TYR A 19 -21.90 14.34 -5.17
CA TYR A 19 -21.15 15.58 -5.25
C TYR A 19 -19.65 15.28 -5.09
N ILE A 20 -18.80 15.86 -5.94
CA ILE A 20 -17.35 15.62 -5.93
C ILE A 20 -16.63 16.78 -5.24
N THR A 21 -16.62 17.97 -5.84
CA THR A 21 -16.02 19.19 -5.29
C THR A 21 -16.53 20.42 -6.04
N PHE A 22 -16.16 21.62 -5.61
CA PHE A 22 -16.42 22.88 -6.31
C PHE A 22 -15.38 23.11 -7.42
N ALA A 23 -15.72 23.92 -8.42
CA ALA A 23 -14.87 24.15 -9.59
C ALA A 23 -13.58 24.95 -9.28
N ASP A 24 -13.54 25.65 -8.15
CA ASP A 24 -12.42 26.46 -7.66
C ASP A 24 -11.49 25.71 -6.69
N ASP A 25 -11.78 24.44 -6.40
CA ASP A 25 -10.88 23.57 -5.65
C ASP A 25 -9.65 23.21 -6.50
N HIS A 26 -8.46 23.53 -5.98
CA HIS A 26 -7.19 23.26 -6.67
C HIS A 26 -6.93 21.75 -6.83
N PHE A 27 -7.58 20.90 -6.04
CA PHE A 27 -7.49 19.44 -6.11
C PHE A 27 -8.54 18.79 -7.03
N VAL A 28 -9.33 19.56 -7.80
CA VAL A 28 -10.28 19.05 -8.81
C VAL A 28 -9.70 17.91 -9.66
N PRO A 29 -8.47 17.98 -10.21
CA PRO A 29 -7.92 16.90 -11.02
C PRO A 29 -7.88 15.54 -10.30
N TRP A 30 -7.60 15.52 -9.00
CA TRP A 30 -7.55 14.30 -8.19
C TRP A 30 -8.95 13.79 -7.88
N TRP A 31 -9.82 14.64 -7.34
CA TRP A 31 -11.16 14.21 -6.90
C TRP A 31 -12.03 13.73 -8.04
N VAL A 32 -12.00 14.44 -9.17
CA VAL A 32 -12.76 14.04 -10.37
C VAL A 32 -12.20 12.74 -10.95
N THR A 33 -10.88 12.56 -10.98
CA THR A 33 -10.26 11.33 -11.48
C THR A 33 -10.61 10.13 -10.60
N LEU A 34 -10.43 10.25 -9.29
CA LEU A 34 -10.77 9.18 -8.34
C LEU A 34 -12.26 8.84 -8.39
N ALA A 35 -13.15 9.83 -8.42
CA ALA A 35 -14.59 9.61 -8.53
C ALA A 35 -14.98 8.96 -9.86
N ARG A 36 -14.39 9.39 -10.98
CA ARG A 36 -14.64 8.81 -12.31
C ARG A 36 -14.28 7.34 -12.40
N HIS A 37 -13.20 6.93 -11.73
CA HIS A 37 -12.76 5.53 -11.66
C HIS A 37 -13.32 4.78 -10.46
N ASN A 38 -14.19 5.41 -9.67
CA ASN A 38 -14.78 4.86 -8.44
C ASN A 38 -13.72 4.31 -7.47
N LEU A 39 -12.62 5.03 -7.31
CA LEU A 39 -11.52 4.71 -6.40
C LEU A 39 -11.68 5.45 -5.08
N GLU A 40 -11.08 4.88 -4.03
CA GLU A 40 -10.97 5.47 -2.70
C GLU A 40 -10.24 6.81 -2.76
N LYS A 41 -10.53 7.69 -1.81
CA LYS A 41 -9.92 9.03 -1.72
C LYS A 41 -9.01 9.17 -0.50
N GLU A 42 -9.02 8.17 0.37
CA GLU A 42 -8.40 8.18 1.68
C GLU A 42 -7.77 6.82 1.98
N ALA A 43 -6.78 6.80 2.87
CA ALA A 43 -6.22 5.57 3.41
C ALA A 43 -7.32 4.72 4.10
N PRO A 44 -7.20 3.39 4.14
CA PRO A 44 -8.17 2.58 4.85
C PRO A 44 -8.13 2.90 6.35
N ASN A 45 -9.31 2.97 6.96
CA ASN A 45 -9.43 3.08 8.40
C ASN A 45 -9.18 1.71 9.02
N GLY A 46 -8.30 1.67 10.03
CA GLY A 46 -7.99 0.46 10.77
C GLY A 46 -6.66 0.62 11.48
N VAL A 47 -6.58 0.11 12.71
CA VAL A 47 -5.35 0.05 13.49
C VAL A 47 -4.93 -1.40 13.54
N ALA A 48 -3.68 -1.69 13.21
CA ALA A 48 -3.10 -2.98 13.52
C ALA A 48 -2.91 -3.05 15.02
N THR A 49 -3.71 -3.88 15.69
CA THR A 49 -3.69 -3.91 17.16
C THR A 49 -2.52 -4.73 17.69
N GLU A 50 -2.24 -5.89 17.09
CA GLU A 50 -1.20 -6.80 17.59
C GLU A 50 -0.59 -7.61 16.44
N MET A 51 0.68 -7.95 16.62
CA MET A 51 1.43 -8.81 15.71
C MET A 51 1.08 -10.27 15.96
N LEU A 52 0.87 -11.03 14.89
CA LEU A 52 0.52 -12.44 14.92
C LEU A 52 1.74 -13.29 15.31
N ASP A 53 1.49 -14.28 16.17
CA ASP A 53 2.42 -15.38 16.41
C ASP A 53 2.06 -16.56 15.50
N GLU A 54 2.83 -16.73 14.44
CA GLU A 54 2.64 -17.77 13.43
C GLU A 54 3.43 -19.05 13.78
N GLY A 55 4.13 -19.10 14.91
CA GLY A 55 5.03 -20.20 15.26
C GLY A 55 6.24 -20.33 14.34
N LEU A 56 6.60 -19.26 13.64
CA LEU A 56 7.73 -19.22 12.71
C LEU A 56 9.04 -18.93 13.45
N GLU A 57 10.06 -19.76 13.23
CA GLU A 57 11.42 -19.45 13.66
C GLU A 57 12.01 -18.38 12.72
N ARG A 58 12.25 -17.18 13.25
CA ARG A 58 12.84 -16.06 12.50
C ARG A 58 14.32 -15.99 12.81
N GLN A 59 15.14 -16.11 11.77
CA GLN A 59 16.59 -15.92 11.89
C GLN A 59 16.89 -14.46 12.21
N ASP A 60 17.68 -14.23 13.26
CA ASP A 60 18.20 -12.90 13.58
C ASP A 60 19.32 -12.53 12.58
N LEU A 61 19.04 -11.52 11.76
CA LEU A 61 19.98 -10.95 10.80
C LEU A 61 20.35 -9.50 11.14
N THR A 62 20.06 -9.04 12.36
CA THR A 62 20.29 -7.64 12.78
C THR A 62 21.76 -7.22 12.76
N ALA A 63 22.69 -8.20 12.73
CA ALA A 63 24.12 -7.95 12.58
C ALA A 63 24.55 -7.69 11.13
N LEU A 64 23.70 -7.98 10.13
CA LEU A 64 24.01 -7.73 8.72
C LEU A 64 23.71 -6.27 8.35
N ASN A 65 24.56 -5.69 7.50
CA ASN A 65 24.44 -4.30 7.06
C ASN A 65 23.44 -4.15 5.90
N PHE A 66 22.17 -4.41 6.19
CA PHE A 66 21.09 -4.17 5.21
C PHE A 66 20.97 -2.69 4.86
N VAL A 67 20.64 -2.40 3.60
CA VAL A 67 20.35 -1.05 3.10
C VAL A 67 19.03 -1.06 2.32
N THR A 68 18.26 0.03 2.40
CA THR A 68 17.15 0.34 1.49
C THR A 68 17.62 1.40 0.49
N ILE A 69 17.08 1.40 -0.73
CA ILE A 69 17.47 2.35 -1.78
C ILE A 69 16.21 2.91 -2.44
N ASP A 70 15.76 4.05 -1.92
CA ASP A 70 14.49 4.66 -2.26
C ASP A 70 14.62 6.14 -2.62
N SER A 71 13.52 6.74 -3.08
CA SER A 71 13.43 8.20 -3.18
C SER A 71 13.45 8.82 -1.78
N ALA A 72 14.01 10.02 -1.66
CA ALA A 72 14.10 10.71 -0.35
C ALA A 72 12.73 11.04 0.29
N SER A 73 11.64 10.92 -0.46
CA SER A 73 10.27 11.12 0.00
C SER A 73 9.49 9.82 0.25
N THR A 74 10.13 8.65 0.08
CA THR A 74 9.52 7.35 0.35
C THR A 74 9.47 7.12 1.85
N GLU A 75 8.33 6.65 2.36
CA GLU A 75 8.15 6.31 3.78
C GLU A 75 7.81 4.82 3.97
N ASP A 76 7.41 4.12 2.91
CA ASP A 76 7.02 2.71 2.85
C ASP A 76 8.10 1.85 2.18
N MET A 77 9.28 1.75 2.81
CA MET A 77 10.38 0.92 2.28
C MET A 77 10.05 -0.57 2.47
N ASP A 78 9.67 -1.22 1.37
CA ASP A 78 9.24 -2.62 1.34
C ASP A 78 10.40 -3.61 1.26
N ASP A 79 11.58 -3.19 0.79
CA ASP A 79 12.73 -4.06 0.57
C ASP A 79 14.05 -3.50 1.12
N ALA A 80 14.88 -4.41 1.64
CA ALA A 80 16.23 -4.13 2.07
C ALA A 80 17.20 -5.19 1.51
N LEU A 81 18.39 -4.75 1.13
CA LEU A 81 19.38 -5.54 0.43
C LEU A 81 20.66 -5.67 1.26
N TYR A 82 21.23 -6.87 1.27
CA TYR A 82 22.58 -7.13 1.78
C TYR A 82 23.32 -8.01 0.79
N ALA A 83 24.56 -7.66 0.45
CA ALA A 83 25.38 -8.44 -0.47
C ALA A 83 26.76 -8.71 0.11
N GLU A 84 27.28 -9.92 -0.09
CA GLU A 84 28.62 -10.34 0.32
C GLU A 84 29.28 -11.23 -0.73
N GLU A 85 30.61 -11.24 -0.76
CA GLU A 85 31.39 -12.17 -1.57
C GLU A 85 31.70 -13.43 -0.75
N LEU A 86 31.41 -14.60 -1.33
CA LEU A 86 31.68 -15.91 -0.77
C LEU A 86 33.14 -16.32 -1.00
N ALA A 87 33.60 -17.31 -0.24
CA ALA A 87 34.99 -17.80 -0.32
C ALA A 87 35.42 -18.32 -1.70
N ASP A 88 34.48 -18.67 -2.58
CA ASP A 88 34.71 -19.14 -3.95
C ASP A 88 34.59 -18.03 -5.02
N GLY A 89 34.48 -16.77 -4.60
CA GLY A 89 34.37 -15.60 -5.48
C GLY A 89 32.97 -15.35 -6.03
N ARG A 90 31.95 -16.10 -5.59
CA ARG A 90 30.55 -15.82 -5.93
C ARG A 90 30.00 -14.71 -5.03
N LEU A 91 29.01 -13.98 -5.53
CA LEU A 91 28.23 -13.04 -4.71
C LEU A 91 26.99 -13.74 -4.16
N GLN A 92 26.72 -13.51 -2.88
CA GLN A 92 25.45 -13.82 -2.23
C GLN A 92 24.69 -12.53 -2.02
N LEU A 93 23.43 -12.50 -2.47
CA LEU A 93 22.49 -11.40 -2.23
C LEU A 93 21.38 -11.92 -1.33
N THR A 94 21.16 -11.23 -0.22
CA THR A 94 20.00 -11.42 0.66
C THR A 94 19.03 -10.28 0.44
N VAL A 95 17.77 -10.60 0.17
CA VAL A 95 16.69 -9.64 -0.01
C VAL A 95 15.70 -9.81 1.14
N ALA A 96 15.61 -8.82 2.02
CA ALA A 96 14.64 -8.79 3.09
C ALA A 96 13.42 -7.97 2.65
N ILE A 97 12.25 -8.60 2.61
CA ILE A 97 10.98 -7.93 2.27
C ILE A 97 10.18 -7.68 3.54
N ALA A 98 9.51 -6.53 3.65
CA ALA A 98 8.59 -6.20 4.74
C ALA A 98 7.53 -7.31 4.93
N ASP A 99 7.09 -7.51 6.18
CA ASP A 99 6.14 -8.57 6.54
C ASP A 99 4.81 -8.01 7.07
N PRO A 100 3.94 -7.46 6.19
CA PRO A 100 2.61 -7.03 6.58
C PRO A 100 1.70 -8.19 6.99
N THR A 101 1.99 -9.42 6.54
CA THR A 101 1.25 -10.64 6.92
C THR A 101 1.39 -10.98 8.39
N ALA A 102 2.51 -10.59 9.02
CA ALA A 102 2.65 -10.67 10.47
C ALA A 102 1.64 -9.80 11.25
N TRP A 103 0.93 -8.88 10.59
CA TRP A 103 -0.08 -8.01 11.20
C TRP A 103 -1.49 -8.25 10.63
N ILE A 104 -1.59 -8.73 9.40
CA ILE A 104 -2.84 -8.88 8.66
C ILE A 104 -3.13 -10.35 8.44
N ALA A 105 -3.98 -10.92 9.30
CA ALA A 105 -4.46 -12.29 9.13
C ALA A 105 -5.37 -12.40 7.88
N GLU A 106 -5.29 -13.53 7.18
CA GLU A 106 -6.20 -13.84 6.08
C GLU A 106 -7.66 -13.83 6.57
N GLY A 107 -8.55 -13.23 5.77
CA GLY A 107 -9.97 -13.09 6.09
C GLY A 107 -10.28 -11.97 7.10
N SER A 108 -9.28 -11.29 7.65
CA SER A 108 -9.48 -10.14 8.53
C SER A 108 -10.13 -8.95 7.81
N LYS A 109 -10.60 -7.96 8.57
CA LYS A 109 -11.14 -6.72 7.98
C LYS A 109 -10.09 -5.98 7.15
N LEU A 110 -8.84 -5.98 7.60
CA LEU A 110 -7.72 -5.35 6.88
C LEU A 110 -7.40 -6.10 5.59
N ASP A 111 -7.37 -7.44 5.63
CA ASP A 111 -7.16 -8.26 4.44
C ASP A 111 -8.26 -8.02 3.39
N ASN A 112 -9.52 -8.02 3.80
CA ASN A 112 -10.63 -7.74 2.87
C ASN A 112 -10.56 -6.32 2.28
N ALA A 113 -10.16 -5.31 3.07
CA ALA A 113 -9.96 -3.96 2.58
C ALA A 113 -8.79 -3.87 1.59
N ALA A 114 -7.67 -4.55 1.89
CA ALA A 114 -6.52 -4.65 1.01
C ALA A 114 -6.87 -5.37 -0.31
N LYS A 115 -7.62 -6.47 -0.25
CA LYS A 115 -8.11 -7.22 -1.42
C LYS A 115 -8.99 -6.37 -2.35
N ILE A 116 -9.83 -5.49 -1.79
CA ILE A 116 -10.67 -4.58 -2.59
C ILE A 116 -9.81 -3.54 -3.33
N ARG A 117 -8.81 -2.96 -2.64
CA ARG A 117 -7.92 -1.92 -3.20
C ARG A 117 -6.87 -2.48 -4.17
N ALA A 118 -6.38 -3.68 -3.89
CA ALA A 118 -5.33 -4.44 -4.58
C ALA A 118 -3.94 -3.79 -4.67
N PHE A 119 -3.85 -2.46 -4.75
CA PHE A 119 -2.59 -1.71 -4.86
C PHE A 119 -2.71 -0.34 -4.17
N THR A 120 -1.57 0.23 -3.78
CA THR A 120 -1.47 1.66 -3.44
C THR A 120 -1.60 2.47 -4.72
N ASN A 121 -2.47 3.48 -4.72
CA ASN A 121 -2.66 4.37 -5.87
C ASN A 121 -1.73 5.58 -5.75
N TYR A 122 -0.72 5.65 -6.60
CA TYR A 122 0.24 6.76 -6.66
C TYR A 122 -0.23 7.82 -7.63
N LEU A 123 -0.57 9.00 -7.09
CA LEU A 123 -0.97 10.17 -7.87
C LEU A 123 0.14 11.24 -7.78
N PRO A 124 0.18 12.21 -8.70
CA PRO A 124 1.13 13.32 -8.57
C PRO A 124 0.97 14.00 -7.21
N GLY A 125 2.04 14.03 -6.41
CA GLY A 125 2.10 14.72 -5.12
C GLY A 125 1.59 13.96 -3.89
N PHE A 126 0.87 12.85 -4.03
CA PHE A 126 0.48 12.00 -2.89
C PHE A 126 0.02 10.59 -3.31
N ASN A 127 -0.02 9.66 -2.36
CA ASN A 127 -0.54 8.31 -2.54
C ASN A 127 -1.81 8.06 -1.71
N ILE A 128 -2.66 7.14 -2.20
CA ILE A 128 -3.75 6.55 -1.43
C ILE A 128 -3.35 5.11 -1.14
N PRO A 129 -2.91 4.81 0.10
CA PRO A 129 -2.29 3.53 0.40
C PRO A 129 -3.31 2.38 0.39
N MET A 130 -2.82 1.19 0.05
CA MET A 130 -3.57 -0.06 0.14
C MET A 130 -3.85 -0.44 1.60
N LEU A 131 -2.86 -0.22 2.47
CA LEU A 131 -2.90 -0.51 3.90
C LEU A 131 -3.03 0.78 4.72
N PRO A 132 -3.41 0.70 6.00
CA PRO A 132 -3.35 1.86 6.88
C PRO A 132 -1.93 2.45 6.91
N ARG A 133 -1.82 3.78 7.03
CA ARG A 133 -0.51 4.47 7.06
C ARG A 133 0.37 4.00 8.20
N GLU A 134 -0.20 3.74 9.37
CA GLU A 134 0.53 3.20 10.54
C GLU A 134 1.19 1.84 10.22
N LEU A 135 0.57 1.02 9.36
CA LEU A 135 1.17 -0.23 8.93
C LEU A 135 2.22 -0.02 7.84
N SER A 136 1.87 0.73 6.78
CA SER A 136 2.71 0.90 5.59
C SER A 136 3.92 1.81 5.84
N ASP A 137 3.70 2.98 6.42
CA ASP A 137 4.70 4.04 6.57
C ASP A 137 5.56 3.85 7.86
N ASP A 138 5.16 2.94 8.77
CA ASP A 138 5.85 2.73 10.06
C ASP A 138 6.13 1.26 10.39
N LEU A 139 5.12 0.47 10.78
CA LEU A 139 5.33 -0.87 11.35
C LEU A 139 5.96 -1.87 10.37
N CYS A 140 5.62 -1.79 9.08
CA CYS A 140 6.15 -2.66 8.03
C CYS A 140 7.35 -2.04 7.30
N SER A 141 7.43 -0.71 7.25
CA SER A 141 8.53 0.00 6.62
C SER A 141 9.87 -0.37 7.25
N LEU A 142 10.85 -0.72 6.42
CA LEU A 142 12.19 -1.14 6.85
C LEU A 142 13.06 0.08 7.22
N ARG A 143 12.62 0.83 8.24
CA ARG A 143 13.25 2.08 8.69
C ARG A 143 14.67 1.87 9.22
N ALA A 144 15.55 2.82 8.90
CA ALA A 144 16.95 2.76 9.30
C ALA A 144 17.13 2.74 10.83
N ASN A 145 17.97 1.83 11.31
CA ASN A 145 18.29 1.63 12.74
C ASN A 145 17.13 1.13 13.60
N GLU A 146 16.06 0.62 12.99
CA GLU A 146 14.95 -0.02 13.70
C GLU A 146 14.89 -1.52 13.37
N VAL A 147 14.62 -2.34 14.39
CA VAL A 147 14.42 -3.78 14.18
C VAL A 147 13.03 -4.00 13.59
N ARG A 148 12.98 -4.70 12.45
CA ARG A 148 11.75 -5.00 11.71
C ARG A 148 11.63 -6.48 11.40
N ARG A 149 10.39 -6.97 11.26
CA ARG A 149 10.15 -8.33 10.74
C ARG A 149 10.28 -8.30 9.23
N ARG A 150 11.05 -9.25 8.70
CA ARG A 150 11.08 -9.58 7.27
C ARG A 150 10.25 -10.82 6.99
N SER A 151 9.74 -10.92 5.77
CA SER A 151 9.03 -12.09 5.28
C SER A 151 9.87 -13.37 5.50
N PRO A 152 9.25 -14.46 5.96
CA PRO A 152 9.93 -15.74 6.18
C PRO A 152 10.29 -16.46 4.86
N VAL A 153 9.72 -16.01 3.74
CA VAL A 153 9.83 -16.68 2.43
C VAL A 153 10.82 -15.99 1.49
N ALA A 154 11.37 -14.84 1.90
CA ALA A 154 12.32 -14.02 1.13
C ALA A 154 13.75 -14.20 1.64
#